data_AF-A0A949JJ65-F1
#
_entry.id   AF-A0A949JJ65-F1
#
_cell.length_a   1.000
_cell.length_b   1.000
_cell.length_c   1.000
_cell.angle_alpha   90.00
_cell.angle_beta   90.00
_cell.angle_gamma   90.00
#
_symmetry.space_group_name_H-M   'P 1'
#
loop_
_entity.id
_entity.type
_entity.pdbx_description
1 polymer ?
#
loop_
_entity_poly.entity_id
_entity_poly.type
_entity_poly.pdbx_seq_one_letter_code
_entity_poly.pdbx_strand_id
1 'polypeptide(L)'
;CPPSAIRRQDPVALDAWAAKEILMPTAEALGYRNTSAMDPHDDGRRSFGRWLSLSADELVRAGYPVTMNSGAANVRVINIR
;
A
#
# COMPACT_ATOMS: atom_id res chain seq x y z
N CYS A 1 -20.31 3.33 -26.93
CA CYS A 1 -20.19 2.65 -25.63
C CYS A 1 -19.28 3.48 -24.74
N PRO A 2 -19.70 3.93 -23.54
CA PRO A 2 -18.70 4.45 -22.62
C PRO A 2 -17.92 3.23 -22.11
N PRO A 3 -16.58 3.26 -22.11
CA PRO A 3 -15.83 2.25 -21.40
C PRO A 3 -16.27 2.35 -19.93
N SER A 4 -16.83 1.27 -19.41
CA SER A 4 -16.97 1.05 -17.98
C SER A 4 -15.65 1.46 -17.33
N ALA A 5 -15.68 2.54 -16.55
CA ALA A 5 -14.49 3.11 -15.93
C ALA A 5 -13.87 2.05 -15.03
N ILE A 6 -12.90 1.30 -15.56
CA ILE A 6 -11.98 0.52 -14.75
C ILE A 6 -11.17 1.57 -14.00
N ARG A 7 -11.63 1.91 -12.79
CA ARG A 7 -10.84 2.65 -11.83
C ARG A 7 -9.73 1.69 -11.41
N ARG A 8 -8.64 1.65 -12.18
CA ARG A 8 -7.43 0.91 -11.82
C ARG A 8 -6.88 1.62 -10.58
N GLN A 9 -7.34 1.19 -9.41
CA GLN A 9 -6.71 1.56 -8.16
C GLN A 9 -5.32 0.98 -8.21
N ASP A 10 -4.33 1.85 -8.01
CA ASP A 10 -2.95 1.46 -7.85
C ASP A 10 -2.84 0.53 -6.64
N PRO A 11 -2.62 -0.79 -6.85
CA PRO A 11 -2.61 -1.75 -5.76
C PRO A 11 -1.43 -1.52 -4.83
N VAL A 12 -0.31 -1.02 -5.35
CA VAL A 12 0.91 -0.74 -4.57
C VAL A 12 0.65 0.42 -3.62
N ALA A 13 0.07 1.51 -4.13
CA ALA A 13 -0.27 2.67 -3.31
C ALA A 13 -1.32 2.31 -2.25
N LEU A 14 -2.30 1.47 -2.59
CA LEU A 14 -3.33 1.01 -1.66
C LEU A 14 -2.75 0.18 -0.52
N ASP A 15 -1.86 -0.78 -0.82
CA ASP A 15 -1.21 -1.61 0.19
C ASP A 15 -0.30 -0.77 1.09
N ALA A 16 0.46 0.17 0.52
CA ALA A 16 1.27 1.12 1.29
C ALA A 16 0.41 2.00 2.20
N TRP A 17 -0.74 2.47 1.72
CA TRP A 17 -1.70 3.25 2.51
C TRP A 17 -2.30 2.41 3.65
N ALA A 18 -2.75 1.19 3.37
CA ALA A 18 -3.36 0.33 4.38
C ALA A 18 -2.37 -0.05 5.49
N ALA A 19 -1.12 -0.33 5.13
CA ALA A 19 -0.08 -0.58 6.10
C ALA A 19 0.15 0.62 7.02
N LYS A 20 0.36 1.81 6.43
CA LYS A 20 0.71 3.02 7.15
C LYS A 20 -0.43 3.60 7.99
N GLU A 21 -1.66 3.62 7.45
CA GLU A 21 -2.78 4.33 8.06
C GLU A 21 -3.68 3.42 8.91
N ILE A 22 -3.61 2.09 8.72
CA ILE A 22 -4.45 1.13 9.46
C ILE A 22 -3.60 0.18 10.28
N LEU A 23 -2.70 -0.60 9.65
CA LEU A 23 -2.02 -1.70 10.33
C LEU A 23 -1.04 -1.21 11.40
N MET A 24 -0.16 -0.26 11.05
CA MET A 24 0.84 0.27 11.99
C MET A 24 0.18 0.97 13.19
N PRO A 25 -0.80 1.89 13.02
CA PRO A 25 -1.48 2.53 14.15
C PRO A 25 -2.25 1.52 15.02
N THR A 26 -2.86 0.51 14.41
CA THR A 26 -3.57 -0.54 15.16
C THR A 26 -2.59 -1.38 15.98
N ALA A 27 -1.44 -1.75 15.42
CA ALA A 27 -0.40 -2.48 16.13
C ALA A 27 0.15 -1.67 17.32
N GLU A 28 0.40 -0.38 17.12
CA GLU A 28 0.82 0.53 18.18
C GLU A 28 -0.24 0.64 19.29
N ALA A 29 -1.52 0.77 18.91
CA ALA A 29 -2.63 0.81 19.87
C ALA A 29 -2.77 -0.48 20.69
N LEU A 30 -2.36 -1.62 20.14
CA LEU A 30 -2.31 -2.92 20.83
C LEU A 30 -1.01 -3.12 21.65
N GLY A 31 -0.11 -2.13 21.66
CA GLY A 31 1.13 -2.16 22.46
C GLY A 31 2.34 -2.80 21.74
N TYR A 32 2.23 -3.12 20.45
CA TYR A 32 3.38 -3.56 19.66
C TYR A 32 4.29 -2.37 19.36
N ARG A 33 5.58 -2.47 19.74
CA ARG A 33 6.57 -1.39 19.57
C ARG A 33 7.38 -1.48 18.29
N ASN A 34 7.39 -2.64 17.65
CA ASN A 34 8.14 -2.85 16.41
C ASN A 34 7.15 -3.15 15.28
N THR A 35 6.92 -2.16 14.43
CA THR A 35 6.08 -2.22 13.24
C THR A 35 6.89 -2.32 11.94
N SER A 36 8.22 -2.46 12.02
CA SER A 36 9.09 -2.44 10.83
C SER A 36 8.74 -3.54 9.82
N ALA A 37 8.29 -4.70 10.30
CA ALA A 37 7.86 -5.81 9.45
C ALA A 37 6.69 -5.47 8.51
N MET A 38 5.89 -4.47 8.84
CA MET A 38 4.73 -3.99 8.06
C MET A 38 4.94 -2.57 7.53
N ASP A 39 6.09 -1.94 7.76
CA ASP A 39 6.38 -0.61 7.23
C ASP A 39 6.62 -0.70 5.70
N PRO A 40 5.82 0.00 4.87
CA PRO A 40 6.00 0.01 3.42
C PRO A 40 7.29 0.70 2.97
N HIS A 41 7.98 1.41 3.87
CA HIS A 41 9.23 2.13 3.62
C HIS A 41 10.46 1.47 4.24
N ASP A 42 10.31 0.36 4.99
CA ASP A 42 11.45 -0.44 5.45
C ASP A 42 12.10 -1.14 4.24
N ASP A 43 13.40 -0.94 4.03
CA ASP A 43 14.19 -1.47 2.92
C ASP A 43 14.97 -2.75 3.26
N GLY A 44 14.73 -3.32 4.45
CA GLY A 44 15.34 -4.55 4.92
C GLY A 44 15.18 -5.74 3.97
N ARG A 45 16.17 -6.65 3.94
CA ARG A 45 16.22 -7.79 2.99
C ARG A 45 15.00 -8.73 3.00
N ARG A 46 14.14 -8.65 4.01
CA ARG A 46 12.91 -9.45 4.15
C ARG A 46 11.73 -8.60 4.65
N SER A 47 11.81 -7.28 4.50
CA SER A 47 10.74 -6.37 4.91
C SER A 47 9.59 -6.39 3.92
N PHE A 48 8.42 -5.99 4.40
CA PHE A 48 7.27 -5.74 3.55
C PHE A 48 7.59 -4.68 2.48
N GLY A 49 8.18 -3.54 2.87
CA GLY A 49 8.57 -2.47 1.93
C GLY A 49 9.46 -2.94 0.78
N ARG A 50 10.41 -3.84 1.05
CA ARG A 50 11.29 -4.41 0.01
C ARG A 50 10.50 -5.23 -1.02
N TRP A 51 9.60 -6.11 -0.56
CA TRP A 51 8.79 -6.94 -1.46
C TRP A 51 7.77 -6.10 -2.22
N LEU A 52 7.19 -5.09 -1.59
CA LEU A 52 6.25 -4.16 -2.21
C LEU A 52 6.95 -3.35 -3.32
N SER A 53 8.17 -2.86 -3.08
CA SER A 53 8.98 -2.18 -4.09
C SER A 53 9.32 -3.08 -5.28
N LEU A 54 9.74 -4.32 -5.03
CA LEU A 54 10.02 -5.27 -6.12
C LEU A 54 8.76 -5.58 -6.94
N SER A 55 7.62 -5.71 -6.29
CA SER A 55 6.34 -5.92 -6.96
C SER A 55 5.94 -4.71 -7.81
N ALA A 56 6.17 -3.49 -7.30
CA ALA A 56 5.95 -2.25 -8.02
C ALA A 56 6.83 -2.18 -9.28
N ASP A 57 8.11 -2.53 -9.17
CA ASP A 57 9.04 -2.55 -10.31
C ASP A 57 8.58 -3.50 -11.42
N GLU A 58 8.09 -4.70 -11.06
CA GLU A 58 7.57 -5.66 -12.04
C GLU A 58 6.28 -5.17 -12.71
N LEU A 59 5.38 -4.52 -11.96
CA LEU A 59 4.17 -3.92 -12.52
C LEU A 59 4.50 -2.75 -13.47
N VAL A 60 5.45 -1.91 -13.10
CA VAL A 60 5.96 -0.82 -13.96
C VAL A 60 6.56 -1.40 -15.25
N ARG A 61 7.38 -2.47 -15.15
CA ARG A 61 7.93 -3.17 -16.32
C ARG A 61 6.86 -3.74 -17.24
N ALA A 62 5.75 -4.20 -16.67
CA ALA A 62 4.59 -4.70 -17.43
C ALA A 62 3.68 -3.57 -17.96
N GLY A 63 4.02 -2.30 -17.76
CA GLY A 63 3.27 -1.14 -18.26
C GLY A 63 2.09 -0.71 -17.39
N TYR A 64 2.01 -1.18 -16.13
CA TYR A 64 1.00 -0.73 -15.18
C TYR A 64 1.51 0.49 -14.40
N PRO A 65 0.77 1.62 -14.40
CA PRO A 65 1.15 2.79 -13.63
C PRO A 65 0.86 2.53 -12.15
N VAL A 66 1.93 2.29 -11.37
CA VAL A 66 1.86 2.07 -9.93
C VAL A 66 2.92 2.89 -9.19
N THR A 67 2.70 3.17 -7.91
CA THR A 67 3.61 3.93 -7.06
C THR A 67 3.61 3.45 -5.62
N MET A 68 4.78 3.52 -4.98
CA MET A 68 4.97 3.29 -3.54
C MET A 68 4.48 4.48 -2.69
N ASN A 69 4.07 5.59 -3.31
CA ASN A 69 3.55 6.73 -2.60
C ASN A 69 2.12 6.42 -2.09
N SER A 70 1.98 6.12 -0.80
CA SER A 70 0.68 5.90 -0.15
C SER A 70 -0.29 7.08 -0.30
N GLY A 71 0.21 8.31 -0.45
CA GLY A 71 -0.62 9.50 -0.71
C GLY A 71 -1.25 9.53 -2.11
N ALA A 72 -0.79 8.70 -3.05
CA ALA A 72 -1.42 8.55 -4.35
C ALA A 72 -2.66 7.62 -4.31
N ALA A 73 -2.83 6.86 -3.23
CA ALA A 73 -4.00 6.00 -3.05
C ALA A 73 -5.26 6.84 -2.84
N ASN A 74 -6.25 6.67 -3.72
CA ASN A 74 -7.53 7.36 -3.59
C ASN A 74 -8.52 6.48 -2.80
N VAL A 75 -8.38 6.54 -1.47
CA VAL A 75 -9.20 5.79 -0.50
C VAL A 75 -10.30 6.69 0.08
N ARG A 76 -11.51 6.15 0.20
CA ARG A 76 -12.61 6.77 0.92
C ARG A 76 -13.01 5.88 2.09
N VAL A 77 -12.86 6.39 3.31
CA VAL A 77 -13.34 5.72 4.52
C VAL A 77 -14.83 6.04 4.67
N ILE A 78 -15.65 4.99 4.70
CA ILE A 78 -17.09 5.11 4.97
C ILE A 78 -17.43 4.36 6.25
N ASN A 79 -18.26 4.96 7.09
CA ASN A 79 -18.78 4.26 8.26
C ASN A 79 -19.89 3.32 7.81
N ILE A 80 -19.61 2.02 7.88
CA ILE A 80 -20.61 0.98 7.69
C ILE A 80 -21.27 0.78 9.05
N ARG A 81 -22.55 1.14 9.15
CA ARG A 81 -23.37 0.98 10.36
C ARG A 81 -23.88 -0.45 10.49
#